data_AF-A0A9W9RPH3-F1
#
_entry.id   AF-A0A9W9RPH3-F1
#
_cell.length_a   1.000
_cell.length_b   1.000
_cell.length_c   1.000
_cell.angle_alpha   90.00
_cell.angle_beta   90.00
_cell.angle_gamma   90.00
#
_symmetry.space_group_name_H-M   'P 1'
#
loop_
_entity.id
_entity.type
_entity.pdbx_description
1 polymer ?
#
loop_
_entity_poly.entity_id
_entity_poly.type
_entity_poly.pdbx_seq_one_letter_code
_entity_poly.pdbx_strand_id
1 'polypeptide(L)'
;MRLSELPSEIICNIALHIPTANGITRLAQTCRRIYKIITAEESWLFRAFVQNRFPAIQTPPFWKDAACALTSRSRAVDRLGVIGRFVILPETITRIGIQEETRQDNPTMGYRPPIDSYETWNGQSWADRKEVLAWGAGEKLLMRTKQSGTQHRDDWILFNDVDQPSSHDDILGLHLLQPEHGKENDVENVIFGRRQGDIRHIALSTSDASHEYKKTFRTEGLELNETDLMHGSNPILCAQFLQGSTALYYTGTEDENVEPFAWIRPERSSRGRKAKLLSSSRIAVATMDANDSVVISRISPDGIFTEKTIGISSLDVEDRLSHYTCQAISAIEPLNNHPLAGSPGDVFLAAWGDRTVRLHDLRSPRSYETTYEDPTDDNFIYSVRAFGHDRFLVGSGGNALIKIFDLRCTSYSYLEAQGARPKAPSNVPMAHNHGQYPSKDFNIFLSAQPPTFFNRHINSRRRRTGYPYRGPIYSMSMPSPSSPTVYTGVAGGLIRLDFASTDDLTGAAKEWYDSNLNLGFDAEMKPADGSSFFTVAGYERPDPRDLTTTSKLRKQHGSWNFELNGARKGVVTGWDHRWEALEKPGAWRRQDG
;
A
#
# COMPACT_ATOMS: atom_id res chain seq x y z
N MET A 1 21.65 2.48 44.50
CA MET A 1 22.52 2.71 43.32
C MET A 1 21.74 3.56 42.34
N ARG A 2 22.28 4.71 41.91
CA ARG A 2 21.58 5.58 40.94
C ARG A 2 21.88 5.10 39.52
N LEU A 3 20.90 5.17 38.61
CA LEU A 3 21.09 4.80 37.21
C LEU A 3 22.26 5.56 36.57
N SER A 4 22.47 6.82 36.96
CA SER A 4 23.57 7.67 36.48
C SER A 4 24.94 7.29 37.02
N GLU A 5 25.06 6.34 37.94
CA GLU A 5 26.33 5.84 38.49
C GLU A 5 26.81 4.58 37.75
N LEU A 6 25.91 3.93 36.99
CA LEU A 6 26.22 2.72 36.26
C LEU A 6 27.17 3.00 35.07
N PRO A 7 28.01 2.03 34.68
CA PRO A 7 28.76 2.07 33.43
C PRO A 7 27.86 2.31 32.22
N SER A 8 28.41 2.94 31.17
CA SER A 8 27.70 3.23 29.92
C SER A 8 27.02 1.98 29.37
N GLU A 9 27.72 0.86 29.36
CA GLU A 9 27.31 -0.41 28.78
C GLU A 9 26.06 -0.96 29.48
N ILE A 10 25.98 -0.79 30.81
CA ILE A 10 24.81 -1.23 31.59
C ILE A 10 23.62 -0.31 31.32
N ILE A 11 23.83 1.01 31.26
CA ILE A 11 22.77 1.97 30.92
C ILE A 11 22.22 1.67 29.51
N CYS A 12 23.12 1.38 28.56
CA CYS A 12 22.79 0.98 27.21
C CYS A 12 21.96 -0.31 27.18
N ASN A 13 22.37 -1.34 27.93
CA ASN A 13 21.63 -2.60 28.04
C ASN A 13 20.22 -2.40 28.63
N ILE A 14 20.10 -1.61 29.70
CA ILE A 14 18.80 -1.24 30.29
C ILE A 14 17.92 -0.52 29.26
N ALA A 15 18.49 0.41 28.49
CA ALA A 15 17.74 1.18 27.51
C ALA A 15 17.20 0.34 26.34
N LEU A 16 17.86 -0.77 25.98
CA LEU A 16 17.37 -1.72 24.97
C LEU A 16 16.06 -2.41 25.36
N HIS A 17 15.76 -2.49 26.67
CA HIS A 17 14.52 -3.06 27.18
C HIS A 17 13.37 -2.04 27.24
N ILE A 18 13.61 -0.76 26.90
CA ILE A 18 12.56 0.25 26.88
C ILE A 18 11.69 0.03 25.64
N PRO A 19 10.37 -0.19 25.80
CA PRO A 19 9.54 -0.63 24.69
C PRO A 19 9.21 0.46 23.67
N THR A 20 9.41 1.74 24.01
CA THR A 20 8.93 2.86 23.20
C THR A 20 9.96 3.98 23.05
N ALA A 21 9.95 4.64 21.88
CA ALA A 21 10.80 5.79 21.60
C ALA A 21 10.59 6.93 22.62
N ASN A 22 9.35 7.16 23.05
CA ASN A 22 9.04 8.14 24.10
C ASN A 22 9.69 7.77 25.45
N GLY A 23 9.73 6.48 25.80
CA GLY A 23 10.45 6.00 26.99
C GLY A 23 11.95 6.30 26.91
N ILE A 24 12.57 6.06 25.75
CA ILE A 24 13.99 6.36 25.51
C ILE A 24 14.25 7.86 25.63
N THR A 25 13.40 8.70 25.04
CA THR A 25 13.49 10.16 25.12
C THR A 25 13.34 10.66 26.56
N ARG A 26 12.36 10.15 27.31
CA ARG A 26 12.18 10.49 28.74
C ARG A 26 13.38 10.08 29.57
N LEU A 27 13.95 8.91 29.29
CA LEU A 27 15.19 8.47 29.94
C LEU A 27 16.33 9.46 29.67
N ALA A 28 16.50 9.89 28.42
CA ALA A 28 17.51 10.87 28.03
C ALA A 28 17.34 12.22 28.73
N GLN A 29 16.10 12.62 29.04
CA GLN A 29 15.79 13.88 29.73
C GLN A 29 16.09 13.86 31.23
N THR A 30 16.37 12.69 31.83
CA THR A 30 16.59 12.59 33.29
C THR A 30 17.88 13.27 33.77
N CYS A 31 18.99 13.17 33.04
CA CYS A 31 20.23 13.88 33.36
C CYS A 31 21.18 14.03 32.17
N ARG A 32 22.12 14.98 32.25
CA ARG A 32 23.08 15.27 31.17
C ARG A 32 23.98 14.08 30.80
N ARG A 33 24.37 13.25 31.78
CA ARG A 33 25.19 12.06 31.51
C ARG A 33 24.42 11.03 30.68
N ILE A 34 23.19 10.73 31.08
CA ILE A 34 22.32 9.77 30.38
C ILE A 34 21.98 10.30 28.98
N TYR A 35 21.69 11.60 28.85
CA TYR A 35 21.51 12.24 27.54
C TYR A 35 22.71 11.98 26.61
N LYS A 36 23.94 12.24 27.07
CA LYS A 36 25.16 12.02 26.28
C LYS A 36 25.33 10.55 25.87
N ILE A 37 25.03 9.61 26.75
CA ILE A 37 25.11 8.17 26.45
C ILE A 37 24.08 7.78 25.40
N ILE A 38 22.84 8.25 25.52
CA ILE A 38 21.75 7.88 24.61
C ILE A 38 21.89 8.50 23.21
N THR A 39 22.48 9.69 23.15
CA THR A 39 22.67 10.45 21.91
C THR A 39 24.06 10.28 21.27
N ALA A 40 24.95 9.52 21.90
CA ALA A 40 26.25 9.17 21.34
C ALA A 40 26.11 8.41 20.01
N GLU A 41 27.18 8.43 19.20
CA GLU A 41 27.34 7.59 18.00
C GLU A 41 26.09 7.60 17.10
N GLU A 42 25.70 8.78 16.63
CA GLU A 42 24.53 8.96 15.75
C GLU A 42 23.20 8.47 16.34
N SER A 43 23.08 8.47 17.67
CA SER A 43 21.88 8.00 18.38
C SER A 43 21.64 6.49 18.21
N TRP A 44 22.69 5.69 18.37
CA TRP A 44 22.70 4.23 18.21
C TRP A 44 21.55 3.49 18.94
N LEU A 45 21.04 4.00 20.07
CA LEU A 45 19.87 3.40 20.75
C LEU A 45 18.60 3.49 19.90
N PHE A 46 18.41 4.59 19.18
CA PHE A 46 17.29 4.72 18.25
C PHE A 46 17.46 3.78 17.06
N ARG A 47 18.70 3.54 16.61
CA ARG A 47 19.00 2.50 15.62
C ARG A 47 18.57 1.12 16.12
N ALA A 48 19.03 0.74 17.32
CA ALA A 48 18.67 -0.54 17.91
C ALA A 48 17.15 -0.68 18.14
N PHE A 49 16.50 0.41 18.57
CA PHE A 49 15.05 0.47 18.69
C PHE A 49 14.34 0.24 17.35
N VAL A 50 14.72 0.97 16.30
CA VAL A 50 14.12 0.84 14.95
C VAL A 50 14.33 -0.57 14.41
N GLN A 51 15.56 -1.09 14.47
CA GLN A 51 15.88 -2.42 13.96
C GLN A 51 15.15 -3.54 14.71
N ASN A 52 14.92 -3.40 16.01
CA ASN A 52 14.20 -4.40 16.80
C ASN A 52 12.68 -4.30 16.63
N ARG A 53 12.14 -3.07 16.58
CA ARG A 53 10.69 -2.81 16.56
C ARG A 53 10.08 -2.73 15.17
N PHE A 54 10.91 -2.50 14.15
CA PHE A 54 10.54 -2.39 12.74
C PHE A 54 11.57 -3.11 11.84
N PRO A 55 11.90 -4.39 12.10
CA PRO A 55 13.02 -5.10 11.44
C PRO A 55 12.87 -5.22 9.91
N ALA A 56 11.64 -5.17 9.43
CA ALA A 56 11.25 -5.24 8.03
C ALA A 56 11.49 -3.97 7.22
N ILE A 57 11.69 -2.84 7.90
CA ILE A 57 11.67 -1.53 7.27
C ILE A 57 13.11 -1.01 7.18
N GLN A 58 13.63 -0.96 5.97
CA GLN A 58 14.89 -0.31 5.69
C GLN A 58 14.69 1.20 5.76
N THR A 59 15.49 1.89 6.60
CA THR A 59 15.44 3.35 6.72
C THR A 59 16.84 3.95 6.51
N PRO A 60 16.93 5.19 6.01
CA PRO A 60 18.19 5.93 6.05
C PRO A 60 18.69 6.10 7.50
N PRO A 61 19.99 6.40 7.73
CA PRO A 61 20.59 6.49 9.05
C PRO A 61 20.17 7.72 9.89
N PHE A 62 18.96 8.25 9.68
CA PHE A 62 18.36 9.31 10.49
C PHE A 62 17.56 8.71 11.65
N TRP A 63 18.22 7.94 12.52
CA TRP A 63 17.55 7.00 13.44
C TRP A 63 16.50 7.61 14.37
N LYS A 64 16.70 8.85 14.84
CA LYS A 64 15.72 9.57 15.67
C LYS A 64 14.45 9.89 14.87
N ASP A 65 14.62 10.42 13.68
CA ASP A 65 13.52 10.79 12.79
C ASP A 65 12.80 9.55 12.26
N ALA A 66 13.56 8.50 11.93
CA ALA A 66 13.02 7.19 11.58
C ALA A 66 12.16 6.61 12.71
N ALA A 67 12.65 6.63 13.95
CA ALA A 67 11.87 6.18 15.10
C ALA A 67 10.60 7.01 15.28
N CYS A 68 10.67 8.32 15.08
CA CYS A 68 9.51 9.22 15.15
C CYS A 68 8.49 8.90 14.06
N ALA A 69 8.91 8.83 12.78
CA ALA A 69 8.05 8.55 11.64
C ALA A 69 7.37 7.17 11.76
N LEU A 70 8.13 6.13 12.09
CA LEU A 70 7.62 4.76 12.16
C LEU A 70 6.66 4.55 13.34
N THR A 71 6.97 5.13 14.51
CA THR A 71 6.07 5.04 15.67
C THR A 71 4.81 5.88 15.48
N SER A 72 4.92 7.04 14.82
CA SER A 72 3.79 7.87 14.42
C SER A 72 2.87 7.15 13.44
N ARG A 73 3.43 6.57 12.37
CA ARG A 73 2.67 5.80 11.38
C ARG A 73 1.96 4.61 12.03
N SER A 74 2.68 3.81 12.82
CA SER A 74 2.08 2.67 13.55
C SER A 74 0.91 3.11 14.42
N ARG A 75 1.06 4.21 15.18
CA ARG A 75 -0.03 4.80 15.97
C ARG A 75 -1.20 5.27 15.10
N ALA A 76 -0.92 5.94 13.98
CA ALA A 76 -1.96 6.42 13.07
C ALA A 76 -2.76 5.25 12.50
N VAL A 77 -2.10 4.15 12.11
CA VAL A 77 -2.77 2.93 11.63
C VAL A 77 -3.63 2.29 12.72
N ASP A 78 -3.09 2.09 13.92
CA ASP A 78 -3.84 1.48 15.05
C ASP A 78 -5.07 2.33 15.45
N ARG A 79 -4.98 3.65 15.32
CA ARG A 79 -6.07 4.59 15.63
C ARG A 79 -6.96 4.90 14.43
N LEU A 80 -6.64 4.35 13.25
CA LEU A 80 -7.27 4.65 11.96
C LEU A 80 -7.26 6.14 11.62
N GLY A 81 -6.21 6.85 12.03
CA GLY A 81 -5.93 8.22 11.62
C GLY A 81 -5.56 8.26 10.15
N VAL A 82 -6.56 8.40 9.29
CA VAL A 82 -6.44 8.38 7.83
C VAL A 82 -7.04 9.65 7.23
N ILE A 83 -6.44 10.15 6.15
CA ILE A 83 -6.92 11.29 5.36
C ILE A 83 -7.06 10.82 3.92
N GLY A 84 -8.25 10.96 3.34
CA GLY A 84 -8.51 10.65 1.93
C GLY A 84 -8.50 11.90 1.05
N ARG A 85 -7.78 11.83 -0.07
CA ARG A 85 -7.73 12.89 -1.09
C ARG A 85 -7.75 12.29 -2.49
N PHE A 86 -8.30 13.02 -3.44
CA PHE A 86 -8.10 12.70 -4.86
C PHE A 86 -6.75 13.25 -5.33
N VAL A 87 -6.04 12.49 -6.14
CA VAL A 87 -4.88 13.00 -6.87
C VAL A 87 -5.40 13.82 -8.05
N ILE A 88 -5.09 15.12 -8.08
CA ILE A 88 -5.55 16.05 -9.10
C ILE A 88 -4.38 16.45 -9.98
N LEU A 89 -4.60 16.41 -11.29
CA LEU A 89 -3.65 16.85 -12.30
C LEU A 89 -3.55 18.37 -12.30
N PRO A 90 -2.35 18.97 -12.22
CA PRO A 90 -2.19 20.41 -12.35
C PRO A 90 -2.40 20.85 -13.81
N GLU A 91 -2.78 22.11 -13.99
CA GLU A 91 -2.88 22.72 -15.32
C GLU A 91 -1.50 22.88 -15.99
N THR A 92 -0.45 23.01 -15.20
CA THR A 92 0.95 23.19 -15.61
C THR A 92 1.69 21.89 -15.91
N ILE A 93 0.99 20.79 -16.17
CA ILE A 93 1.60 19.49 -16.47
C ILE A 93 2.46 19.54 -17.74
N THR A 94 3.68 19.00 -17.66
CA THR A 94 4.55 18.83 -18.83
C THR A 94 4.00 17.71 -19.69
N ARG A 95 3.80 17.98 -20.98
CA ARG A 95 3.19 17.06 -21.92
C ARG A 95 4.24 16.59 -22.93
N ILE A 96 4.44 15.28 -23.03
CA ILE A 96 5.45 14.66 -23.87
C ILE A 96 4.76 13.74 -24.88
N GLY A 97 5.10 13.91 -26.16
CA GLY A 97 4.51 13.16 -27.28
C GLY A 97 3.17 13.74 -27.76
N ILE A 98 2.25 12.89 -28.21
CA ILE A 98 1.06 13.26 -29.00
C ILE A 98 -0.10 13.71 -28.08
N GLN A 99 -0.74 14.84 -28.42
CA GLN A 99 -1.62 15.58 -27.50
C GLN A 99 -3.11 15.54 -27.81
N GLU A 100 -3.52 15.38 -29.08
CA GLU A 100 -4.87 15.71 -29.53
C GLU A 100 -5.65 14.51 -30.05
N GLU A 101 -6.00 13.58 -29.15
CA GLU A 101 -6.74 12.39 -29.56
C GLU A 101 -8.00 12.14 -28.76
N THR A 102 -9.06 11.87 -29.53
CA THR A 102 -10.32 11.39 -29.01
C THR A 102 -10.45 9.93 -29.40
N ARG A 103 -10.32 9.06 -28.41
CA ARG A 103 -10.58 7.63 -28.53
C ARG A 103 -12.00 7.37 -29.03
N GLN A 104 -12.17 6.51 -30.03
CA GLN A 104 -13.45 6.25 -30.70
C GLN A 104 -14.01 4.83 -30.48
N ASP A 105 -13.24 3.92 -29.90
CA ASP A 105 -13.69 2.54 -29.66
C ASP A 105 -14.59 2.43 -28.42
N ASN A 106 -15.42 1.39 -28.40
CA ASN A 106 -16.23 1.00 -27.25
C ASN A 106 -15.58 -0.22 -26.60
N PRO A 107 -14.73 -0.06 -25.57
CA PRO A 107 -14.04 -1.18 -24.95
C PRO A 107 -15.03 -2.20 -24.40
N THR A 108 -14.84 -3.47 -24.74
CA THR A 108 -15.63 -4.59 -24.22
C THR A 108 -15.08 -5.11 -22.88
N MET A 109 -13.87 -4.72 -22.50
CA MET A 109 -13.21 -5.12 -21.26
C MET A 109 -12.94 -3.92 -20.36
N GLY A 110 -13.13 -4.11 -19.06
CA GLY A 110 -12.91 -3.06 -18.07
C GLY A 110 -11.42 -2.77 -17.89
N TYR A 111 -11.07 -1.48 -17.94
CA TYR A 111 -9.73 -0.98 -17.66
C TYR A 111 -9.41 -1.06 -16.17
N ARG A 112 -8.20 -1.52 -15.83
CA ARG A 112 -7.67 -1.56 -14.46
C ARG A 112 -6.37 -0.74 -14.43
N PRO A 113 -6.35 0.44 -13.81
CA PRO A 113 -5.17 1.31 -13.85
C PRO A 113 -4.01 0.66 -13.08
N PRO A 114 -2.86 0.36 -13.72
CA PRO A 114 -1.65 0.00 -12.99
C PRO A 114 -1.08 1.26 -12.34
N ILE A 115 -0.55 1.11 -11.13
CA ILE A 115 0.05 2.20 -10.34
C ILE A 115 1.35 1.69 -9.77
N ASP A 116 2.38 2.52 -9.83
CA ASP A 116 3.60 2.28 -9.11
C ASP A 116 4.16 3.56 -8.46
N SER A 117 4.89 3.40 -7.37
CA SER A 117 5.48 4.52 -6.65
C SER A 117 6.71 4.09 -5.86
N TYR A 118 7.67 4.99 -5.73
CA TYR A 118 8.82 4.81 -4.86
C TYR A 118 9.18 6.12 -4.14
N GLU A 119 9.86 6.02 -3.00
CA GLU A 119 10.53 7.17 -2.39
C GLU A 119 11.99 6.86 -2.05
N THR A 120 12.82 7.89 -2.10
CA THR A 120 14.24 7.83 -1.72
C THR A 120 14.63 9.05 -0.90
N TRP A 121 15.57 8.88 0.03
CA TRP A 121 16.18 9.97 0.77
C TRP A 121 17.44 10.43 0.06
N ASN A 122 17.47 11.68 -0.38
CA ASN A 122 18.53 12.23 -1.23
C ASN A 122 19.20 13.48 -0.65
N GLY A 123 18.93 13.82 0.63
CA GLY A 123 19.61 14.92 1.32
C GLY A 123 20.17 14.53 2.68
N GLN A 124 20.24 15.51 3.58
CA GLN A 124 20.91 15.39 4.89
C GLN A 124 19.94 15.21 6.05
N SER A 125 18.64 15.22 5.76
CA SER A 125 17.57 15.05 6.75
C SER A 125 16.51 14.06 6.28
N TRP A 126 15.68 13.60 7.22
CA TRP A 126 14.52 12.77 6.91
C TRP A 126 13.52 13.46 5.97
N ALA A 127 13.41 14.79 6.04
CA ALA A 127 12.53 15.57 5.19
C ALA A 127 13.03 15.70 3.74
N ASP A 128 14.33 15.51 3.48
CA ASP A 128 14.93 15.58 2.15
C ASP A 128 14.68 14.28 1.38
N ARG A 129 13.50 14.20 0.75
CA ARG A 129 13.03 13.00 0.04
C ARG A 129 12.48 13.32 -1.33
N LYS A 130 12.75 12.40 -2.26
CA LYS A 130 12.14 12.33 -3.59
C LYS A 130 11.09 11.23 -3.58
N GLU A 131 9.85 11.57 -3.89
CA GLU A 131 8.75 10.62 -4.11
C GLU A 131 8.38 10.66 -5.59
N VAL A 132 8.27 9.50 -6.23
CA VAL A 132 7.81 9.36 -7.60
C VAL A 132 6.57 8.49 -7.61
N LEU A 133 5.53 8.94 -8.31
CA LEU A 133 4.27 8.24 -8.50
C LEU A 133 3.97 8.18 -9.99
N ALA A 134 3.66 7.01 -10.51
CA ALA A 134 3.20 6.85 -11.88
C ALA A 134 1.96 5.96 -11.96
N TRP A 135 1.11 6.22 -12.94
CA TRP A 135 -0.06 5.38 -13.24
C TRP A 135 -0.44 5.41 -14.71
N GLY A 136 -1.08 4.32 -15.15
CA GLY A 136 -1.76 4.28 -16.43
C GLY A 136 -3.13 4.96 -16.36
N ALA A 137 -3.44 5.75 -17.38
CA ALA A 137 -4.75 6.35 -17.61
C ALA A 137 -5.24 6.03 -19.03
N GLY A 138 -5.57 4.76 -19.26
CA GLY A 138 -5.78 4.22 -20.60
C GLY A 138 -4.45 4.05 -21.31
N GLU A 139 -4.32 4.62 -22.51
CA GLU A 139 -3.11 4.65 -23.33
C GLU A 139 -2.00 5.56 -22.77
N LYS A 140 -2.36 6.48 -21.87
CA LYS A 140 -1.49 7.55 -21.36
C LYS A 140 -0.77 7.12 -20.08
N LEU A 141 0.49 7.51 -19.98
CA LEU A 141 1.27 7.40 -18.76
C LEU A 141 1.29 8.76 -18.06
N LEU A 142 0.89 8.77 -16.79
CA LEU A 142 0.97 9.93 -15.92
C LEU A 142 2.01 9.69 -14.83
N MET A 143 2.81 10.71 -14.55
CA MET A 143 3.88 10.63 -13.57
C MET A 143 4.00 11.94 -12.79
N ARG A 144 4.30 11.83 -11.50
CA ARG A 144 4.59 12.94 -10.60
C ARG A 144 5.92 12.66 -9.90
N THR A 145 6.79 13.66 -9.88
CA THR A 145 8.04 13.65 -9.11
C THR A 145 8.01 14.79 -8.09
N LYS A 146 7.91 14.43 -6.81
CA LYS A 146 7.84 15.38 -5.69
C LYS A 146 9.13 15.34 -4.88
N GLN A 147 9.86 16.45 -4.87
CA GLN A 147 10.99 16.69 -3.98
C GLN A 147 10.53 17.47 -2.75
N SER A 148 10.92 16.98 -1.57
CA SER A 148 10.61 17.55 -0.26
C SER A 148 11.89 18.00 0.45
N GLY A 149 11.74 18.83 1.50
CA GLY A 149 12.83 19.27 2.36
C GLY A 149 13.46 20.57 1.90
N THR A 150 14.79 20.61 1.84
CA THR A 150 15.59 21.79 1.46
C THR A 150 15.32 22.27 0.03
N GLN A 151 14.95 21.35 -0.86
CA GLN A 151 14.51 21.65 -2.22
C GLN A 151 13.05 21.25 -2.34
N HIS A 152 12.17 22.17 -2.71
CA HIS A 152 10.76 21.86 -2.95
C HIS A 152 10.49 21.91 -4.45
N ARG A 153 10.13 20.77 -5.03
CA ARG A 153 9.80 20.62 -6.46
C ARG A 153 8.63 19.65 -6.61
N ASP A 154 7.75 19.91 -7.55
CA ASP A 154 6.56 19.08 -7.80
C ASP A 154 6.29 19.07 -9.30
N ASP A 155 6.97 18.17 -9.99
CA ASP A 155 6.91 18.04 -11.45
C ASP A 155 5.88 17.00 -11.85
N TRP A 156 5.20 17.25 -12.97
CA TRP A 156 4.20 16.36 -13.52
C TRP A 156 4.46 16.13 -15.00
N ILE A 157 4.38 14.87 -15.42
CA ILE A 157 4.47 14.46 -16.82
C ILE A 157 3.19 13.73 -17.23
N LEU A 158 2.69 14.09 -18.41
CA LEU A 158 1.76 13.30 -19.20
C LEU A 158 2.49 12.85 -20.48
N PHE A 159 2.69 11.55 -20.61
CA PHE A 159 3.29 10.93 -21.78
C PHE A 159 2.24 10.17 -22.60
N ASN A 160 2.25 10.39 -23.92
CA ASN A 160 1.51 9.62 -24.90
C ASN A 160 2.27 9.59 -26.23
N ASP A 161 2.43 8.44 -26.85
CA ASP A 161 3.09 8.28 -28.15
C ASP A 161 2.21 7.57 -29.19
N VAL A 162 0.93 7.36 -28.87
CA VAL A 162 -0.05 6.78 -29.78
C VAL A 162 -0.82 7.92 -30.45
N ASP A 163 -1.06 7.80 -31.77
CA ASP A 163 -1.76 8.79 -32.62
C ASP A 163 -3.26 8.47 -32.83
N GLN A 164 -3.66 7.19 -32.68
CA GLN A 164 -5.05 6.74 -32.80
C GLN A 164 -5.33 5.67 -31.74
N PRO A 165 -5.68 6.09 -30.51
CA PRO A 165 -5.63 5.20 -29.38
C PRO A 165 -6.90 4.35 -29.32
N SER A 166 -6.70 3.09 -28.96
CA SER A 166 -7.75 2.10 -28.80
C SER A 166 -7.61 1.39 -27.45
N SER A 167 -8.55 0.51 -27.10
CA SER A 167 -8.40 -0.38 -25.93
C SER A 167 -7.18 -1.28 -25.97
N HIS A 168 -6.62 -1.53 -27.15
CA HIS A 168 -5.41 -2.34 -27.28
C HIS A 168 -4.15 -1.57 -26.88
N ASP A 169 -4.24 -0.24 -26.76
CA ASP A 169 -3.15 0.63 -26.34
C ASP A 169 -3.16 0.93 -24.84
N ASP A 170 -4.20 0.47 -24.13
CA ASP A 170 -4.34 0.63 -22.69
C ASP A 170 -3.11 0.06 -21.97
N ILE A 171 -2.49 0.87 -21.11
CA ILE A 171 -1.38 0.47 -20.25
C ILE A 171 -1.93 -0.43 -19.14
N LEU A 172 -1.49 -1.69 -19.12
CA LEU A 172 -1.88 -2.72 -18.16
C LEU A 172 -0.73 -3.13 -17.22
N GLY A 173 0.50 -2.77 -17.57
CA GLY A 173 1.70 -2.99 -16.76
C GLY A 173 2.47 -1.70 -16.56
N LEU A 174 2.95 -1.45 -15.34
CA LEU A 174 3.72 -0.24 -15.02
C LEU A 174 4.65 -0.50 -13.84
N HIS A 175 5.94 -0.19 -14.02
CA HIS A 175 6.96 -0.31 -12.98
C HIS A 175 7.96 0.85 -13.09
N LEU A 176 8.18 1.55 -11.99
CA LEU A 176 9.21 2.58 -11.85
C LEU A 176 10.55 1.92 -11.52
N LEU A 177 11.62 2.32 -12.18
CA LEU A 177 12.96 1.82 -11.90
C LEU A 177 13.66 2.77 -10.91
N GLN A 178 13.99 2.26 -9.73
CA GLN A 178 14.69 3.03 -8.71
C GLN A 178 16.10 3.40 -9.21
N PRO A 179 16.54 4.65 -9.03
CA PRO A 179 17.91 5.04 -9.37
C PRO A 179 18.85 4.42 -8.33
N GLU A 180 19.53 3.32 -8.68
CA GLU A 180 20.43 2.58 -7.79
C GLU A 180 21.74 3.35 -7.49
N HIS A 181 21.65 4.57 -6.97
CA HIS A 181 22.75 5.44 -6.51
C HIS A 181 23.42 6.30 -7.60
N GLY A 182 22.72 7.35 -8.08
CA GLY A 182 23.39 8.62 -8.44
C GLY A 182 22.98 9.38 -9.73
N LYS A 183 22.60 10.66 -9.51
CA LYS A 183 22.98 11.90 -10.23
C LYS A 183 22.19 12.44 -11.43
N GLU A 184 21.27 11.72 -12.07
CA GLU A 184 20.33 12.37 -13.00
C GLU A 184 18.99 12.61 -12.29
N ASN A 185 18.88 13.77 -11.64
CA ASN A 185 17.70 14.11 -10.84
C ASN A 185 16.42 14.26 -11.68
N ASP A 186 16.56 14.56 -12.97
CA ASP A 186 15.48 15.03 -13.83
C ASP A 186 14.95 13.97 -14.82
N VAL A 187 15.56 12.77 -14.82
CA VAL A 187 15.13 11.66 -15.67
C VAL A 187 14.56 10.54 -14.82
N GLU A 188 13.35 10.10 -15.16
CA GLU A 188 12.73 8.92 -14.57
C GLU A 188 12.68 7.77 -15.57
N ASN A 189 13.01 6.57 -15.09
CA ASN A 189 12.98 5.36 -15.89
C ASN A 189 11.74 4.53 -15.54
N VAL A 190 11.00 4.16 -16.57
CA VAL A 190 9.71 3.46 -16.42
C VAL A 190 9.66 2.29 -17.39
N ILE A 191 9.22 1.13 -16.90
CA ILE A 191 8.79 0.03 -17.76
C ILE A 191 7.27 0.04 -17.79
N PHE A 192 6.68 0.15 -18.98
CA PHE A 192 5.23 0.03 -19.15
C PHE A 192 4.89 -1.03 -20.19
N GLY A 193 3.72 -1.65 -20.03
CA GLY A 193 3.21 -2.69 -20.93
C GLY A 193 1.80 -2.35 -21.38
N ARG A 194 1.58 -2.31 -22.69
CA ARG A 194 0.27 -2.13 -23.32
C ARG A 194 -0.41 -3.45 -23.58
N ARG A 195 -1.74 -3.41 -23.62
CA ARG A 195 -2.58 -4.57 -23.89
C ARG A 195 -2.21 -5.32 -25.17
N GLN A 196 -1.79 -4.64 -26.24
CA GLN A 196 -1.38 -5.28 -27.48
C GLN A 196 -0.07 -6.10 -27.37
N GLY A 197 0.54 -6.18 -26.18
CA GLY A 197 1.81 -6.88 -25.97
C GLY A 197 3.02 -5.99 -26.21
N ASP A 198 2.86 -4.67 -26.33
CA ASP A 198 3.98 -3.74 -26.45
C ASP A 198 4.51 -3.39 -25.06
N ILE A 199 5.69 -3.91 -24.71
CA ILE A 199 6.34 -3.67 -23.42
C ILE A 199 7.65 -2.92 -23.68
N ARG A 200 7.77 -1.73 -23.07
CA ARG A 200 8.87 -0.80 -23.32
C ARG A 200 9.48 -0.30 -22.01
N HIS A 201 10.78 -0.07 -22.04
CA HIS A 201 11.49 0.75 -21.07
C HIS A 201 11.72 2.13 -21.67
N ILE A 202 11.20 3.16 -21.02
CA ILE A 202 11.32 4.56 -21.41
C ILE A 202 12.03 5.36 -20.33
N ALA A 203 12.87 6.31 -20.76
CA ALA A 203 13.40 7.38 -19.93
C ALA A 203 12.62 8.67 -20.23
N LEU A 204 12.11 9.35 -19.21
CA LEU A 204 11.30 10.56 -19.31
C LEU A 204 12.00 11.72 -18.60
N SER A 205 12.21 12.84 -19.30
CA SER A 205 12.81 14.05 -18.73
C SER A 205 11.77 15.16 -18.53
N THR A 206 11.70 15.72 -17.32
CA THR A 206 10.85 16.89 -17.04
C THR A 206 11.46 18.18 -17.58
N SER A 207 12.79 18.33 -17.55
CA SER A 207 13.50 19.56 -17.91
C SER A 207 13.37 19.87 -19.40
N ASP A 208 13.49 18.84 -20.23
CA ASP A 208 13.59 18.98 -21.68
C ASP A 208 12.29 18.55 -22.39
N ALA A 209 11.27 18.15 -21.62
CA ALA A 209 10.01 17.59 -22.11
C ALA A 209 10.24 16.49 -23.16
N SER A 210 11.23 15.64 -22.91
CA SER A 210 11.74 14.65 -23.87
C SER A 210 11.58 13.23 -23.35
N HIS A 211 11.65 12.28 -24.27
CA HIS A 211 11.64 10.86 -23.94
C HIS A 211 12.62 10.08 -24.82
N GLU A 212 13.08 8.96 -24.31
CA GLU A 212 13.95 8.03 -25.03
C GLU A 212 13.54 6.59 -24.73
N TYR A 213 13.33 5.80 -25.78
CA TYR A 213 13.13 4.36 -25.65
C TYR A 213 14.47 3.67 -25.42
N LYS A 214 14.60 3.04 -24.25
CA LYS A 214 15.81 2.30 -23.87
C LYS A 214 15.71 0.85 -24.29
N LYS A 215 14.56 0.21 -24.09
CA LYS A 215 14.37 -1.23 -24.37
C LYS A 215 12.98 -1.58 -24.84
N THR A 216 12.91 -2.71 -25.55
CA THR A 216 11.71 -3.35 -26.06
C THR A 216 11.73 -4.83 -25.70
N PHE A 217 10.70 -5.31 -25.02
CA PHE A 217 10.61 -6.72 -24.61
C PHE A 217 9.75 -7.50 -25.60
N ARG A 218 10.26 -8.63 -26.08
CA ARG A 218 9.62 -9.42 -27.14
C ARG A 218 8.52 -10.32 -26.60
N THR A 219 7.28 -10.08 -27.04
CA THR A 219 6.07 -10.75 -26.52
C THR A 219 5.43 -11.77 -27.48
N GLU A 220 6.08 -12.10 -28.60
CA GLU A 220 5.52 -12.98 -29.66
C GLU A 220 4.16 -12.50 -30.22
N GLY A 221 3.84 -11.20 -30.07
CA GLY A 221 2.56 -10.62 -30.50
C GLY A 221 1.36 -10.99 -29.63
N LEU A 222 1.61 -11.49 -28.41
CA LEU A 222 0.56 -11.90 -27.47
C LEU A 222 -0.01 -10.71 -26.72
N GLU A 223 -1.35 -10.68 -26.57
CA GLU A 223 -2.01 -9.66 -25.76
C GLU A 223 -1.61 -9.76 -24.29
N LEU A 224 -1.15 -8.65 -23.73
CA LEU A 224 -0.79 -8.52 -22.33
C LEU A 224 -2.03 -8.48 -21.45
N ASN A 225 -1.92 -9.11 -20.27
CA ASN A 225 -2.91 -9.04 -19.21
C ASN A 225 -2.38 -8.25 -18.01
N GLU A 226 -1.13 -8.51 -17.60
CA GLU A 226 -0.48 -7.86 -16.46
C GLU A 226 1.03 -8.05 -16.53
N THR A 227 1.78 -7.27 -15.76
CA THR A 227 3.21 -7.45 -15.55
C THR A 227 3.54 -7.34 -14.08
N ASP A 228 4.64 -7.98 -13.66
CA ASP A 228 5.22 -7.85 -12.32
C ASP A 228 6.74 -7.65 -12.44
N LEU A 229 7.34 -6.86 -11.57
CA LEU A 229 8.78 -6.61 -11.56
C LEU A 229 9.35 -6.93 -10.19
N MET A 230 10.41 -7.76 -10.17
CA MET A 230 11.21 -7.96 -8.98
C MET A 230 12.45 -7.07 -9.06
N HIS A 231 12.60 -6.15 -8.11
CA HIS A 231 13.79 -5.30 -7.97
C HIS A 231 14.95 -6.08 -7.31
N GLY A 232 16.16 -5.56 -7.45
CA GLY A 232 17.38 -6.12 -6.89
C GLY A 232 18.50 -6.17 -7.92
N SER A 233 19.63 -6.79 -7.56
CA SER A 233 20.83 -6.82 -8.41
C SER A 233 20.63 -7.46 -9.79
N ASN A 234 19.68 -8.39 -9.90
CA ASN A 234 19.28 -9.02 -11.16
C ASN A 234 17.76 -8.88 -11.31
N PRO A 235 17.27 -7.73 -11.80
CA PRO A 235 15.85 -7.46 -11.83
C PRO A 235 15.14 -8.28 -12.91
N ILE A 236 14.09 -8.99 -12.52
CA ILE A 236 13.31 -9.88 -13.39
C ILE A 236 11.95 -9.25 -13.65
N LEU A 237 11.62 -9.06 -14.92
CA LEU A 237 10.28 -8.68 -15.37
C LEU A 237 9.51 -9.95 -15.73
N CYS A 238 8.31 -10.07 -15.20
CA CYS A 238 7.33 -11.09 -15.54
C CYS A 238 6.21 -10.46 -16.36
N ALA A 239 5.97 -10.95 -17.56
CA ALA A 239 4.84 -10.54 -18.40
C ALA A 239 3.84 -11.68 -18.52
N GLN A 240 2.59 -11.41 -18.17
CA GLN A 240 1.50 -12.36 -18.28
C GLN A 240 0.57 -11.98 -19.42
N PHE A 241 0.23 -12.97 -20.24
CA PHE A 241 -0.59 -12.77 -21.43
C PHE A 241 -2.02 -13.29 -21.23
N LEU A 242 -2.96 -12.77 -22.02
CA LEU A 242 -4.40 -13.04 -21.89
C LEU A 242 -4.75 -14.53 -22.10
N GLN A 243 -3.95 -15.24 -22.89
CA GLN A 243 -4.08 -16.69 -23.11
C GLN A 243 -3.51 -17.55 -21.97
N GLY A 244 -2.92 -16.92 -20.94
CA GLY A 244 -2.42 -17.56 -19.74
C GLY A 244 -0.92 -17.92 -19.75
N SER A 245 -0.20 -17.67 -20.85
CA SER A 245 1.26 -17.80 -20.88
C SER A 245 1.93 -16.71 -20.03
N THR A 246 3.09 -17.03 -19.49
CA THR A 246 3.92 -16.08 -18.75
C THR A 246 5.34 -16.11 -19.31
N ALA A 247 5.92 -14.95 -19.59
CA ALA A 247 7.30 -14.79 -20.04
C ALA A 247 8.13 -14.08 -18.96
N LEU A 248 9.39 -14.49 -18.80
CA LEU A 248 10.34 -13.88 -17.88
C LEU A 248 11.51 -13.23 -18.64
N TYR A 249 11.88 -12.02 -18.25
CA TYR A 249 12.94 -11.24 -18.88
C TYR A 249 13.93 -10.75 -17.83
N TYR A 250 15.21 -10.73 -18.18
CA TYR A 250 16.21 -9.99 -17.43
C TYR A 250 16.17 -8.53 -17.88
N THR A 251 15.89 -7.62 -16.96
CA THR A 251 15.81 -6.18 -17.32
C THR A 251 17.16 -5.48 -17.26
N GLY A 252 18.18 -6.11 -16.67
CA GLY A 252 19.56 -5.60 -16.58
C GLY A 252 20.46 -5.92 -17.78
N THR A 253 19.94 -6.52 -18.86
CA THR A 253 20.73 -6.81 -20.07
C THR A 253 21.24 -5.54 -20.74
N GLU A 254 22.27 -5.59 -21.57
CA GLU A 254 22.66 -4.42 -22.38
C GLU A 254 21.83 -4.29 -23.66
N ASP A 255 21.13 -5.36 -24.06
CA ASP A 255 20.35 -5.41 -25.29
C ASP A 255 19.12 -4.47 -25.26
N GLU A 256 18.95 -3.71 -26.35
CA GLU A 256 17.74 -2.89 -26.58
C GLU A 256 16.51 -3.76 -26.88
N ASN A 257 16.70 -4.92 -27.51
CA ASN A 257 15.64 -5.89 -27.79
C ASN A 257 15.83 -7.07 -26.84
N VAL A 258 15.00 -7.15 -25.80
CA VAL A 258 15.13 -8.14 -24.74
C VAL A 258 14.25 -9.35 -25.06
N GLU A 259 14.91 -10.49 -25.28
CA GLU A 259 14.25 -11.77 -25.42
C GLU A 259 13.89 -12.37 -24.05
N PRO A 260 12.78 -13.12 -23.94
CA PRO A 260 12.44 -13.83 -22.73
C PRO A 260 13.43 -14.98 -22.50
N PHE A 261 14.00 -15.07 -21.30
CA PHE A 261 14.89 -16.18 -20.94
C PHE A 261 14.11 -17.44 -20.59
N ALA A 262 12.83 -17.31 -20.21
CA ALA A 262 11.98 -18.44 -19.90
C ALA A 262 10.50 -18.17 -20.17
N TRP A 263 9.76 -19.25 -20.46
CA TRP A 263 8.33 -19.25 -20.68
C TRP A 263 7.64 -20.29 -19.80
N ILE A 264 6.55 -19.90 -19.16
CA ILE A 264 5.59 -20.80 -18.52
C ILE A 264 4.36 -20.84 -19.42
N ARG A 265 4.21 -21.93 -20.17
CA ARG A 265 3.08 -22.13 -21.09
C ARG A 265 2.07 -23.08 -20.45
N PRO A 266 0.80 -22.67 -20.29
CA PRO A 266 -0.21 -23.54 -19.71
C PRO A 266 -0.60 -24.64 -20.70
N GLU A 267 -0.97 -25.82 -20.19
CA GLU A 267 -1.54 -26.88 -21.03
C GLU A 267 -2.89 -26.47 -21.64
N ARG A 268 -3.65 -25.64 -20.92
CA ARG A 268 -4.95 -25.13 -21.35
C ARG A 268 -4.97 -23.61 -21.21
N SER A 269 -5.30 -22.93 -22.31
CA SER A 269 -5.55 -21.49 -22.30
C SER A 269 -6.75 -21.18 -21.41
N SER A 270 -6.53 -20.39 -20.35
CA SER A 270 -7.59 -19.87 -19.49
C SER A 270 -7.37 -18.38 -19.26
N ARG A 271 -8.44 -17.60 -19.48
CA ARG A 271 -8.46 -16.17 -19.17
C ARG A 271 -8.57 -16.01 -17.66
N GLY A 272 -7.77 -15.12 -17.07
CA GLY A 272 -7.83 -14.81 -15.64
C GLY A 272 -6.79 -15.51 -14.77
N ARG A 273 -5.81 -16.20 -15.38
CA ARG A 273 -4.59 -16.60 -14.67
C ARG A 273 -3.89 -15.36 -14.11
N LYS A 274 -3.15 -15.55 -13.02
CA LYS A 274 -2.31 -14.54 -12.36
C LYS A 274 -0.90 -15.08 -12.16
N ALA A 275 0.12 -14.26 -12.37
CA ALA A 275 1.51 -14.63 -12.10
C ALA A 275 2.16 -13.53 -11.25
N LYS A 276 2.93 -13.94 -10.23
CA LYS A 276 3.60 -13.02 -9.30
C LYS A 276 4.98 -13.55 -8.94
N LEU A 277 6.00 -12.71 -9.08
CA LEU A 277 7.34 -13.03 -8.61
C LEU A 277 7.33 -12.97 -7.09
N LEU A 278 7.60 -14.12 -6.46
CA LEU A 278 7.71 -14.20 -5.00
C LEU A 278 9.09 -13.74 -4.53
N SER A 279 10.13 -14.03 -5.31
CA SER A 279 11.50 -13.56 -5.12
C SER A 279 12.25 -13.59 -6.46
N SER A 280 13.54 -13.24 -6.48
CA SER A 280 14.38 -13.38 -7.68
C SER A 280 14.57 -14.84 -8.13
N SER A 281 14.20 -15.81 -7.29
CA SER A 281 14.35 -17.25 -7.55
C SER A 281 13.03 -18.02 -7.50
N ARG A 282 11.88 -17.34 -7.33
CA ARG A 282 10.57 -18.01 -7.23
C ARG A 282 9.44 -17.20 -7.86
N ILE A 283 8.51 -17.93 -8.45
CA ILE A 283 7.28 -17.40 -9.04
C ILE A 283 6.08 -18.24 -8.61
N ALA A 284 4.97 -17.58 -8.34
CA ALA A 284 3.66 -18.20 -8.18
C ALA A 284 2.81 -17.94 -9.42
N VAL A 285 2.19 -19.00 -9.95
CA VAL A 285 1.27 -18.93 -11.09
C VAL A 285 -0.06 -19.53 -10.70
N ALA A 286 -1.11 -18.72 -10.70
CA ALA A 286 -2.48 -19.17 -10.57
C ALA A 286 -2.96 -19.76 -11.90
N THR A 287 -3.38 -21.02 -11.90
CA THR A 287 -3.71 -21.78 -13.12
C THR A 287 -5.20 -21.80 -13.43
N MET A 288 -6.04 -21.50 -12.43
CA MET A 288 -7.49 -21.73 -12.43
C MET A 288 -7.88 -23.22 -12.58
N ASP A 289 -6.97 -24.15 -12.34
CA ASP A 289 -7.28 -25.57 -12.20
C ASP A 289 -7.68 -25.89 -10.74
N ALA A 290 -8.60 -26.83 -10.52
CA ALA A 290 -9.05 -27.18 -9.18
C ALA A 290 -7.98 -27.90 -8.35
N ASN A 291 -7.17 -28.75 -9.01
CA ASN A 291 -6.13 -29.55 -8.37
C ASN A 291 -4.86 -28.72 -8.18
N ASP A 292 -4.58 -27.85 -9.16
CA ASP A 292 -3.32 -27.12 -9.22
C ASP A 292 -3.51 -25.60 -9.24
N SER A 293 -4.44 -25.10 -8.43
CA SER A 293 -4.91 -23.70 -8.46
C SER A 293 -3.79 -22.68 -8.37
N VAL A 294 -2.77 -22.95 -7.54
CA VAL A 294 -1.49 -22.21 -7.51
C VAL A 294 -0.34 -23.18 -7.70
N VAL A 295 0.52 -22.89 -8.66
CA VAL A 295 1.79 -23.59 -8.86
C VAL A 295 2.93 -22.65 -8.49
N ILE A 296 3.75 -23.07 -7.52
CA ILE A 296 4.95 -22.37 -7.10
C ILE A 296 6.14 -23.04 -7.77
N SER A 297 6.94 -22.25 -8.48
CA SER A 297 8.10 -22.73 -9.22
C SER A 297 9.36 -21.97 -8.83
N ARG A 298 10.49 -22.68 -8.84
CA ARG A 298 11.83 -22.11 -8.73
C ARG A 298 12.31 -21.63 -10.09
N ILE A 299 12.89 -20.44 -10.10
CA ILE A 299 13.61 -19.86 -11.23
C ILE A 299 15.10 -20.14 -11.01
N SER A 300 15.75 -20.74 -11.99
CA SER A 300 17.19 -21.02 -11.98
C SER A 300 17.77 -20.87 -13.38
N PRO A 301 19.11 -20.78 -13.52
CA PRO A 301 19.75 -20.74 -14.84
C PRO A 301 19.41 -21.94 -15.73
N ASP A 302 19.15 -23.11 -15.11
CA ASP A 302 18.81 -24.35 -15.83
C ASP A 302 17.34 -24.41 -16.28
N GLY A 303 16.51 -23.45 -15.85
CA GLY A 303 15.10 -23.36 -16.19
C GLY A 303 14.18 -23.15 -14.98
N ILE A 304 12.89 -23.39 -15.22
CA ILE A 304 11.80 -23.23 -14.24
C ILE A 304 11.35 -24.62 -13.77
N PHE A 305 11.34 -24.84 -12.45
CA PHE A 305 11.01 -26.14 -11.85
C PHE A 305 9.92 -25.99 -10.80
N THR A 306 8.83 -26.75 -10.91
CA THR A 306 7.75 -26.76 -9.91
C THR A 306 8.25 -27.26 -8.56
N GLU A 307 7.96 -26.51 -7.48
CA GLU A 307 8.31 -26.85 -6.10
C GLU A 307 7.10 -27.31 -5.28
N LYS A 308 5.98 -26.59 -5.38
CA LYS A 308 4.76 -26.86 -4.60
C LYS A 308 3.54 -26.50 -5.42
N THR A 309 2.47 -27.25 -5.23
CA THR A 309 1.17 -27.01 -5.84
C THR A 309 0.11 -26.94 -4.76
N ILE A 310 -0.81 -25.99 -4.87
CA ILE A 310 -1.92 -25.79 -3.94
C ILE A 310 -3.23 -25.86 -4.74
N GLY A 311 -4.05 -26.85 -4.43
CA GLY A 311 -5.39 -27.03 -4.98
C GLY A 311 -6.50 -26.61 -4.02
N ILE A 312 -7.70 -26.38 -4.55
CA ILE A 312 -8.90 -26.01 -3.77
C ILE A 312 -9.30 -27.08 -2.77
N SER A 313 -9.13 -28.35 -3.12
CA SER A 313 -9.46 -29.47 -2.23
C SER A 313 -8.66 -29.43 -0.91
N SER A 314 -7.56 -28.68 -0.88
CA SER A 314 -6.74 -28.47 0.30
C SER A 314 -7.10 -27.23 1.13
N LEU A 315 -8.16 -26.52 0.72
CA LEU A 315 -8.64 -25.29 1.36
C LEU A 315 -9.97 -25.53 2.09
N ASP A 316 -10.22 -24.67 3.08
CA ASP A 316 -11.48 -24.55 3.83
C ASP A 316 -12.52 -23.73 3.06
N VAL A 317 -12.96 -24.22 1.90
CA VAL A 317 -13.96 -23.51 1.09
C VAL A 317 -15.38 -23.86 1.54
N GLU A 318 -16.24 -22.85 1.74
CA GLU A 318 -17.66 -23.07 1.98
C GLU A 318 -18.36 -23.68 0.75
N ASP A 319 -19.15 -24.74 0.95
CA ASP A 319 -19.92 -25.47 -0.08
C ASP A 319 -20.92 -24.59 -0.88
N ARG A 320 -21.16 -23.35 -0.46
CA ARG A 320 -22.16 -22.45 -1.06
C ARG A 320 -21.68 -21.74 -2.32
N LEU A 321 -20.37 -21.76 -2.61
CA LEU A 321 -19.79 -21.11 -3.77
C LEU A 321 -19.58 -22.10 -4.92
N SER A 322 -19.77 -21.66 -6.16
CA SER A 322 -19.47 -22.52 -7.31
C SER A 322 -17.96 -22.81 -7.33
N HIS A 323 -17.59 -24.07 -7.59
CA HIS A 323 -16.18 -24.49 -7.60
C HIS A 323 -15.33 -23.65 -8.57
N TYR A 324 -15.91 -23.20 -9.69
CA TYR A 324 -15.25 -22.32 -10.67
C TYR A 324 -14.89 -20.94 -10.09
N THR A 325 -15.71 -20.41 -9.17
CA THR A 325 -15.43 -19.13 -8.52
C THR A 325 -14.27 -19.27 -7.55
N CYS A 326 -14.18 -20.38 -6.82
CA CYS A 326 -13.11 -20.64 -5.85
C CYS A 326 -11.75 -20.92 -6.50
N GLN A 327 -11.72 -21.27 -7.80
CA GLN A 327 -10.50 -21.44 -8.62
C GLN A 327 -9.83 -20.14 -9.01
N ALA A 328 -10.57 -19.03 -9.00
CA ALA A 328 -10.01 -17.74 -9.38
C ALA A 328 -9.08 -17.25 -8.27
N ILE A 329 -7.91 -16.74 -8.64
CA ILE A 329 -7.04 -15.99 -7.75
C ILE A 329 -6.83 -14.64 -8.39
N SER A 330 -7.18 -13.60 -7.66
CA SER A 330 -7.24 -12.25 -8.20
C SER A 330 -6.01 -11.42 -7.88
N ALA A 331 -5.32 -11.74 -6.79
CA ALA A 331 -4.10 -11.06 -6.35
C ALA A 331 -3.19 -12.00 -5.55
N ILE A 332 -1.89 -11.81 -5.69
CA ILE A 332 -0.84 -12.47 -4.90
C ILE A 332 0.13 -11.39 -4.45
N GLU A 333 0.49 -11.38 -3.17
CA GLU A 333 1.40 -10.39 -2.59
C GLU A 333 2.48 -11.08 -1.74
N PRO A 334 3.76 -11.04 -2.15
CA PRO A 334 4.85 -11.61 -1.36
C PRO A 334 5.12 -10.78 -0.10
N LEU A 335 5.44 -11.45 1.00
CA LEU A 335 5.77 -10.80 2.28
C LEU A 335 7.28 -10.71 2.51
N ASN A 336 8.07 -10.41 1.47
CA ASN A 336 9.55 -10.53 1.48
C ASN A 336 10.28 -9.79 2.60
N ASN A 337 9.69 -8.70 3.09
CA ASN A 337 10.29 -7.91 4.15
C ASN A 337 9.67 -8.21 5.53
N HIS A 338 8.63 -9.04 5.63
CA HIS A 338 7.89 -9.25 6.88
C HIS A 338 8.70 -10.09 7.89
N PRO A 339 8.59 -9.87 9.22
CA PRO A 339 9.34 -10.66 10.21
C PRO A 339 9.04 -12.17 10.20
N LEU A 340 7.86 -12.54 9.70
CA LEU A 340 7.47 -13.95 9.51
C LEU A 340 8.14 -14.58 8.28
N ALA A 341 8.56 -13.76 7.31
CA ALA A 341 9.23 -14.27 6.13
C ALA A 341 10.61 -14.79 6.54
N GLY A 342 10.86 -16.06 6.25
CA GLY A 342 12.19 -16.64 6.39
C GLY A 342 13.06 -16.13 5.27
N SER A 343 13.19 -16.94 4.23
CA SER A 343 13.81 -16.50 2.98
C SER A 343 12.80 -15.72 2.14
N PRO A 344 13.23 -14.72 1.34
CA PRO A 344 12.36 -14.05 0.38
C PRO A 344 11.62 -15.05 -0.51
N GLY A 345 10.30 -14.87 -0.64
CA GLY A 345 9.40 -15.74 -1.39
C GLY A 345 8.96 -17.01 -0.67
N ASP A 346 9.30 -17.22 0.62
CA ASP A 346 8.76 -18.33 1.42
C ASP A 346 7.30 -18.07 1.85
N VAL A 347 6.94 -16.81 2.07
CA VAL A 347 5.66 -16.41 2.66
C VAL A 347 4.97 -15.38 1.78
N PHE A 348 3.69 -15.60 1.46
CA PHE A 348 2.90 -14.70 0.63
C PHE A 348 1.42 -14.75 0.99
N LEU A 349 0.68 -13.71 0.61
CA LEU A 349 -0.76 -13.63 0.68
C LEU A 349 -1.34 -13.93 -0.70
N ALA A 350 -2.46 -14.65 -0.77
CA ALA A 350 -3.23 -14.84 -1.99
C ALA A 350 -4.71 -14.55 -1.75
N ALA A 351 -5.31 -13.76 -2.63
CA ALA A 351 -6.74 -13.49 -2.65
C ALA A 351 -7.44 -14.53 -3.54
N TRP A 352 -8.21 -15.39 -2.89
CA TRP A 352 -8.96 -16.45 -3.55
C TRP A 352 -10.35 -15.95 -3.94
N GLY A 353 -10.93 -16.56 -4.97
CA GLY A 353 -12.22 -16.13 -5.53
C GLY A 353 -13.41 -16.40 -4.60
N ASP A 354 -13.18 -17.14 -3.52
CA ASP A 354 -14.10 -17.23 -2.38
C ASP A 354 -14.14 -15.98 -1.50
N ARG A 355 -13.44 -14.90 -1.91
CA ARG A 355 -13.44 -13.57 -1.27
C ARG A 355 -12.62 -13.51 0.01
N THR A 356 -11.80 -14.53 0.26
CA THR A 356 -10.87 -14.57 1.39
C THR A 356 -9.44 -14.29 0.94
N VAL A 357 -8.61 -13.80 1.86
CA VAL A 357 -7.15 -13.76 1.68
C VAL A 357 -6.54 -14.82 2.57
N ARG A 358 -5.68 -15.67 2.01
CA ARG A 358 -4.97 -16.70 2.77
C ARG A 358 -3.48 -16.39 2.84
N LEU A 359 -2.89 -16.62 4.01
CA LEU A 359 -1.44 -16.60 4.23
C LEU A 359 -0.87 -17.98 3.94
N HIS A 360 0.05 -18.04 2.98
CA HIS A 360 0.74 -19.26 2.59
C HIS A 360 2.20 -19.21 3.09
N ASP A 361 2.64 -20.28 3.73
CA ASP A 361 4.04 -20.49 4.11
C ASP A 361 4.56 -21.78 3.45
N LEU A 362 5.52 -21.64 2.55
CA LEU A 362 6.08 -22.76 1.80
C LEU A 362 6.92 -23.71 2.67
N ARG A 363 7.38 -23.25 3.83
CA ARG A 363 8.13 -24.07 4.80
C ARG A 363 7.21 -24.99 5.60
N SER A 364 5.93 -24.68 5.64
CA SER A 364 4.92 -25.47 6.32
C SER A 364 4.36 -26.57 5.41
N PRO A 365 4.05 -27.76 5.95
CA PRO A 365 3.34 -28.79 5.21
C PRO A 365 1.87 -28.40 4.92
N ARG A 366 1.33 -27.37 5.60
CA ARG A 366 -0.04 -26.90 5.36
C ARG A 366 -0.13 -26.18 4.02
N SER A 367 -1.32 -26.20 3.42
CA SER A 367 -1.61 -25.42 2.22
C SER A 367 -1.66 -23.92 2.51
N TYR A 368 -2.14 -23.54 3.70
CA TYR A 368 -2.18 -22.17 4.21
C TYR A 368 -2.13 -22.19 5.75
N GLU A 369 -1.71 -21.07 6.34
CA GLU A 369 -1.58 -20.91 7.80
C GLU A 369 -2.75 -20.18 8.43
N THR A 370 -3.31 -19.19 7.74
CA THR A 370 -4.35 -18.31 8.27
C THR A 370 -5.24 -17.80 7.14
N THR A 371 -6.54 -17.71 7.42
CA THR A 371 -7.55 -17.12 6.52
C THR A 371 -7.99 -15.77 7.09
N TYR A 372 -8.04 -14.76 6.22
CA TYR A 372 -8.49 -13.42 6.52
C TYR A 372 -9.74 -13.13 5.70
N GLU A 373 -10.83 -12.87 6.39
CA GLU A 373 -12.12 -12.65 5.76
C GLU A 373 -12.89 -11.49 6.37
N ASP A 374 -13.90 -11.06 5.62
CA ASP A 374 -14.85 -10.07 6.04
C ASP A 374 -16.25 -10.61 5.74
N PRO A 375 -16.97 -11.09 6.77
CA PRO A 375 -18.27 -11.74 6.56
C PRO A 375 -19.35 -10.76 6.08
N THR A 376 -19.06 -9.46 6.05
CA THR A 376 -20.04 -8.41 5.72
C THR A 376 -19.91 -7.88 4.30
N ASP A 377 -18.83 -8.24 3.58
CA ASP A 377 -18.58 -7.81 2.21
C ASP A 377 -18.49 -9.03 1.29
N ASP A 378 -19.44 -9.13 0.35
CA ASP A 378 -19.57 -10.24 -0.59
C ASP A 378 -18.86 -9.99 -1.93
N ASN A 379 -18.15 -8.86 -2.05
CA ASN A 379 -17.43 -8.50 -3.25
C ASN A 379 -16.14 -9.31 -3.43
N PHE A 380 -15.76 -9.54 -4.69
CA PHE A 380 -14.44 -10.09 -5.03
C PHE A 380 -13.33 -9.19 -4.51
N ILE A 381 -12.17 -9.76 -4.24
CA ILE A 381 -10.97 -8.98 -3.93
C ILE A 381 -10.24 -8.70 -5.24
N TYR A 382 -9.81 -7.47 -5.49
CA TYR A 382 -9.08 -7.10 -6.72
C TYR A 382 -7.60 -6.80 -6.48
N SER A 383 -7.23 -6.35 -5.28
CA SER A 383 -5.86 -6.04 -4.93
C SER A 383 -5.56 -6.37 -3.48
N VAL A 384 -4.32 -6.80 -3.23
CA VAL A 384 -3.75 -7.05 -1.90
C VAL A 384 -2.39 -6.36 -1.87
N ARG A 385 -2.08 -5.67 -0.78
CA ARG A 385 -0.81 -4.94 -0.64
C ARG A 385 -0.28 -5.06 0.78
N ALA A 386 0.97 -5.50 0.94
CA ALA A 386 1.63 -5.47 2.24
C ALA A 386 1.75 -4.01 2.72
N PHE A 387 1.43 -3.76 3.98
CA PHE A 387 1.37 -2.42 4.54
C PHE A 387 2.26 -2.31 5.77
N GLY A 388 3.46 -1.78 5.56
CA GLY A 388 4.50 -1.79 6.59
C GLY A 388 5.00 -3.20 6.87
N HIS A 389 5.03 -3.57 8.15
CA HIS A 389 5.62 -4.84 8.60
C HIS A 389 4.67 -5.69 9.43
N ASP A 390 3.41 -5.25 9.54
CA ASP A 390 2.49 -5.72 10.55
C ASP A 390 1.02 -5.71 10.09
N ARG A 391 0.74 -5.20 8.88
CA ARG A 391 -0.59 -5.14 8.26
C ARG A 391 -0.54 -5.45 6.78
N PHE A 392 -1.70 -5.70 6.21
CA PHE A 392 -1.92 -5.59 4.78
C PHE A 392 -3.26 -4.92 4.49
N LEU A 393 -3.36 -4.39 3.29
CA LEU A 393 -4.56 -3.76 2.74
C LEU A 393 -5.18 -4.64 1.68
N VAL A 394 -6.50 -4.60 1.58
CA VAL A 394 -7.28 -5.31 0.57
C VAL A 394 -8.22 -4.34 -0.12
N GLY A 395 -8.12 -4.27 -1.45
CA GLY A 395 -9.03 -3.53 -2.29
C GLY A 395 -10.20 -4.40 -2.76
N SER A 396 -11.42 -4.00 -2.41
CA SER A 396 -12.64 -4.71 -2.79
C SER A 396 -13.04 -4.40 -4.23
N GLY A 397 -13.67 -5.36 -4.89
CA GLY A 397 -14.21 -5.30 -6.24
C GLY A 397 -15.47 -4.45 -6.36
N GLY A 398 -16.00 -3.94 -5.25
CA GLY A 398 -17.16 -3.07 -5.21
C GLY A 398 -17.15 -2.17 -3.98
N ASN A 399 -18.17 -1.30 -3.91
CA ASN A 399 -18.47 -0.41 -2.78
C ASN A 399 -17.38 0.62 -2.41
N ALA A 400 -16.31 0.75 -3.20
CA ALA A 400 -15.14 1.56 -2.92
C ALA A 400 -14.52 1.23 -1.55
N LEU A 401 -14.40 -0.06 -1.23
CA LEU A 401 -14.01 -0.52 0.10
C LEU A 401 -12.53 -0.92 0.17
N ILE A 402 -11.85 -0.44 1.21
CA ILE A 402 -10.52 -0.91 1.61
C ILE A 402 -10.64 -1.59 2.96
N LYS A 403 -10.08 -2.79 3.08
CA LYS A 403 -10.03 -3.56 4.33
C LYS A 403 -8.60 -3.54 4.86
N ILE A 404 -8.45 -3.35 6.17
CA ILE A 404 -7.15 -3.42 6.85
C ILE A 404 -7.15 -4.65 7.75
N PHE A 405 -6.18 -5.53 7.57
CA PHE A 405 -6.03 -6.78 8.33
C PHE A 405 -4.72 -6.81 9.12
N ASP A 406 -4.77 -7.40 10.31
CA ASP A 406 -3.64 -7.54 11.24
C ASP A 406 -2.76 -8.77 10.93
N LEU A 407 -1.45 -8.56 10.72
CA LEU A 407 -0.43 -9.62 10.56
C LEU A 407 0.45 -9.81 11.80
N ARG A 408 0.21 -9.06 12.87
CA ARG A 408 1.07 -9.07 14.06
C ARG A 408 1.03 -10.40 14.78
N CYS A 409 2.21 -11.01 14.93
CA CYS A 409 2.46 -12.03 15.94
C CYS A 409 3.17 -11.43 17.16
N THR A 410 4.23 -10.64 16.93
CA THR A 410 4.97 -9.85 17.94
C THR A 410 5.51 -8.57 17.28
N SER A 411 4.98 -7.39 17.58
CA SER A 411 5.48 -6.13 16.99
C SER A 411 5.26 -4.94 17.93
N TYR A 412 5.77 -3.78 17.54
CA TYR A 412 5.58 -2.54 18.29
C TYR A 412 4.09 -2.21 18.49
N SER A 413 3.74 -1.86 19.73
CA SER A 413 2.46 -1.22 20.04
C SER A 413 2.71 0.09 20.77
N TYR A 414 2.13 1.18 20.27
CA TYR A 414 2.22 2.49 20.93
C TYR A 414 1.61 2.48 22.35
N LEU A 415 0.77 1.49 22.65
CA LEU A 415 0.14 1.29 23.95
C LEU A 415 1.13 0.82 25.02
N GLU A 416 2.25 0.21 24.64
CA GLU A 416 3.33 -0.15 25.58
C GLU A 416 3.95 1.10 26.25
N ALA A 417 3.78 2.30 25.67
CA ALA A 417 4.20 3.57 26.29
C ALA A 417 3.29 4.00 27.47
N GLN A 418 2.08 3.45 27.56
CA GLN A 418 1.13 3.78 28.61
C GLN A 418 1.38 2.88 29.84
N GLY A 419 2.34 3.27 30.68
CA GLY A 419 2.47 2.70 32.02
C GLY A 419 1.16 2.80 32.82
N ALA A 420 0.95 1.86 33.75
CA ALA A 420 -0.22 1.70 34.65
C ALA A 420 -1.40 2.66 34.40
N ARG A 421 -2.45 2.13 33.77
CA ARG A 421 -3.70 2.82 33.42
C ARG A 421 -4.15 3.80 34.53
N PRO A 422 -4.47 5.06 34.21
CA PRO A 422 -5.32 5.85 35.10
C PRO A 422 -6.67 5.12 35.23
N LYS A 423 -7.10 4.82 36.46
CA LYS A 423 -8.43 4.26 36.72
C LYS A 423 -9.47 5.19 36.09
N ALA A 424 -10.19 4.71 35.09
CA ALA A 424 -11.28 5.46 34.49
C ALA A 424 -12.37 5.73 35.56
N PRO A 425 -13.04 6.90 35.55
CA PRO A 425 -14.20 7.13 36.39
C PRO A 425 -15.29 6.08 36.10
N SER A 426 -15.92 5.57 37.16
CA SER A 426 -16.73 4.34 37.22
C SER A 426 -17.97 4.26 36.33
N ASN A 427 -18.27 5.27 35.52
CA ASN A 427 -19.57 5.40 34.85
C ASN A 427 -19.51 5.17 33.33
N VAL A 428 -18.37 4.75 32.78
CA VAL A 428 -18.28 4.33 31.38
C VAL A 428 -18.26 2.80 31.33
N PRO A 429 -19.14 2.11 30.57
CA PRO A 429 -19.10 0.67 30.47
C PRO A 429 -17.74 0.25 29.91
N MET A 430 -16.88 -0.31 30.76
CA MET A 430 -15.62 -0.90 30.31
C MET A 430 -15.98 -2.16 29.53
N ALA A 431 -15.65 -2.19 28.24
CA ALA A 431 -15.52 -3.44 27.52
C ALA A 431 -14.52 -4.30 28.29
N HIS A 432 -15.00 -5.40 28.89
CA HIS A 432 -14.18 -6.44 29.48
C HIS A 432 -13.40 -7.13 28.37
N ASN A 433 -12.24 -6.58 28.01
CA ASN A 433 -11.20 -7.34 27.33
C ASN A 433 -9.89 -7.11 28.09
N HIS A 434 -9.37 -8.20 28.64
CA HIS A 434 -8.08 -8.29 29.29
C HIS A 434 -6.98 -7.72 28.38
N GLY A 435 -6.31 -6.65 28.79
CA GLY A 435 -4.94 -6.31 28.38
C GLY A 435 -4.64 -5.98 26.91
N GLN A 436 -5.51 -6.32 25.96
CA GLN A 436 -5.34 -6.10 24.53
C GLN A 436 -6.45 -5.17 24.07
N TYR A 437 -6.09 -4.01 23.49
CA TYR A 437 -7.08 -3.32 22.66
C TYR A 437 -7.44 -4.31 21.54
N PRO A 438 -8.74 -4.54 21.27
CA PRO A 438 -9.14 -5.46 20.21
C PRO A 438 -8.46 -5.02 18.92
N SER A 439 -7.85 -5.94 18.18
CA SER A 439 -7.43 -5.69 16.79
C SER A 439 -8.66 -5.16 16.06
N LYS A 440 -8.65 -3.86 15.75
CA LYS A 440 -9.78 -3.20 15.09
C LYS A 440 -9.68 -3.50 13.62
N ASP A 441 -10.09 -4.70 13.27
CA ASP A 441 -10.39 -5.09 11.92
C ASP A 441 -11.46 -4.13 11.39
N PHE A 442 -11.04 -3.18 10.55
CA PHE A 442 -11.86 -2.04 10.13
C PHE A 442 -11.77 -1.86 8.63
N ASN A 443 -12.92 -1.54 8.05
CA ASN A 443 -13.04 -1.32 6.63
C ASN A 443 -13.44 0.13 6.35
N ILE A 444 -12.86 0.69 5.30
CA ILE A 444 -12.91 2.10 4.96
C ILE A 444 -13.61 2.25 3.61
N PHE A 445 -14.67 3.04 3.58
CA PHE A 445 -15.32 3.48 2.34
C PHE A 445 -14.62 4.71 1.77
N LEU A 446 -14.12 4.59 0.55
CA LEU A 446 -13.63 5.67 -0.29
C LEU A 446 -14.76 6.31 -1.11
N SER A 447 -15.89 6.53 -0.45
CA SER A 447 -17.11 7.02 -1.09
C SER A 447 -17.19 8.53 -1.02
N ALA A 448 -16.42 9.17 -1.88
CA ALA A 448 -16.44 10.61 -2.08
C ALA A 448 -16.93 10.97 -3.47
N GLN A 449 -17.47 12.18 -3.61
CA GLN A 449 -17.79 12.72 -4.92
C GLN A 449 -16.49 13.04 -5.65
N PRO A 450 -16.21 12.38 -6.78
CA PRO A 450 -14.99 12.67 -7.53
C PRO A 450 -15.06 14.09 -8.11
N PRO A 451 -13.91 14.80 -8.20
CA PRO A 451 -13.82 16.11 -8.85
C PRO A 451 -14.39 16.08 -10.27
N THR A 452 -14.86 17.22 -10.77
CA THR A 452 -15.46 17.33 -12.12
C THR A 452 -14.55 16.83 -13.25
N PHE A 453 -13.23 16.92 -13.07
CA PHE A 453 -12.22 16.46 -14.02
C PHE A 453 -12.05 14.94 -14.10
N PHE A 454 -12.38 14.18 -13.03
CA PHE A 454 -12.37 12.70 -13.05
C PHE A 454 -13.35 12.11 -14.07
N ASN A 455 -14.35 12.89 -14.50
CA ASN A 455 -15.39 12.46 -15.44
C ASN A 455 -15.15 12.90 -16.89
N ARG A 456 -14.05 13.58 -17.22
CA ARG A 456 -13.85 14.15 -18.58
C ARG A 456 -13.69 13.09 -19.69
N HIS A 457 -13.30 11.87 -19.37
CA HIS A 457 -13.07 10.79 -20.35
C HIS A 457 -14.22 9.78 -20.48
N ILE A 458 -15.29 9.90 -19.68
CA ILE A 458 -16.45 9.01 -19.80
C ILE A 458 -17.50 9.72 -20.67
N ASN A 459 -17.72 9.17 -21.86
CA ASN A 459 -18.71 9.62 -22.83
C ASN A 459 -20.02 10.08 -22.17
N SER A 460 -20.43 11.28 -22.53
CA SER A 460 -21.47 12.15 -21.95
C SER A 460 -22.90 11.62 -21.91
N ARG A 461 -23.14 10.32 -22.15
CA ARG A 461 -24.49 9.75 -22.31
C ARG A 461 -25.07 9.04 -21.08
N ARG A 462 -24.30 8.88 -19.99
CA ARG A 462 -24.83 8.40 -18.70
C ARG A 462 -24.48 9.38 -17.58
N ARG A 463 -25.14 10.55 -17.59
CA ARG A 463 -25.14 11.51 -16.48
C ARG A 463 -25.71 10.83 -15.21
N ARG A 464 -24.84 10.35 -14.34
CA ARG A 464 -25.09 10.26 -12.89
C ARG A 464 -24.16 11.24 -12.17
N THR A 465 -24.28 12.50 -12.53
CA THR A 465 -23.62 13.61 -11.82
C THR A 465 -24.22 13.69 -10.42
N GLY A 466 -23.41 13.42 -9.38
CA GLY A 466 -23.77 13.66 -7.97
C GLY A 466 -23.61 12.49 -7.00
N TYR A 467 -23.33 11.27 -7.47
CA TYR A 467 -23.20 10.13 -6.56
C TYR A 467 -21.74 9.89 -6.12
N PRO A 468 -21.51 9.56 -4.83
CA PRO A 468 -20.20 9.12 -4.36
C PRO A 468 -19.68 7.91 -5.13
N TYR A 469 -18.36 7.82 -5.27
CA TYR A 469 -17.72 6.65 -5.86
C TYR A 469 -18.03 5.38 -5.05
N ARG A 470 -18.43 4.32 -5.75
CA ARG A 470 -18.78 3.00 -5.19
C ARG A 470 -18.21 1.84 -6.02
N GLY A 471 -17.22 2.15 -6.87
CA GLY A 471 -16.62 1.16 -7.76
C GLY A 471 -15.50 0.34 -7.10
N PRO A 472 -14.77 -0.43 -7.90
CA PRO A 472 -13.68 -1.29 -7.41
C PRO A 472 -12.41 -0.52 -7.01
N ILE A 473 -11.64 -1.10 -6.10
CA ILE A 473 -10.25 -0.70 -5.83
C ILE A 473 -9.32 -1.65 -6.60
N TYR A 474 -8.83 -1.21 -7.75
CA TYR A 474 -8.13 -2.07 -8.71
C TYR A 474 -6.69 -2.39 -8.33
N SER A 475 -5.98 -1.41 -7.77
CA SER A 475 -4.54 -1.49 -7.52
C SER A 475 -4.19 -0.58 -6.34
N MET A 476 -3.07 -0.88 -5.69
CA MET A 476 -2.52 -0.06 -4.62
C MET A 476 -1.00 0.00 -4.75
N SER A 477 -0.42 1.16 -4.50
CA SER A 477 1.02 1.33 -4.41
C SER A 477 1.41 2.13 -3.17
N MET A 478 2.64 1.90 -2.71
CA MET A 478 3.23 2.56 -1.56
C MET A 478 4.66 2.94 -1.90
N PRO A 479 5.07 4.21 -1.68
CA PRO A 479 6.41 4.66 -2.03
C PRO A 479 7.53 3.91 -1.29
N SER A 480 7.30 3.53 -0.04
CA SER A 480 8.22 2.66 0.71
C SER A 480 7.49 1.96 1.87
N PRO A 481 8.12 0.96 2.51
CA PRO A 481 7.59 0.37 3.74
C PRO A 481 7.48 1.34 4.93
N SER A 482 8.24 2.45 4.92
CA SER A 482 8.16 3.52 5.92
C SER A 482 7.14 4.61 5.58
N SER A 483 6.68 4.69 4.33
CA SER A 483 5.77 5.76 3.89
C SER A 483 4.44 5.71 4.66
N PRO A 484 3.92 6.85 5.12
CA PRO A 484 2.56 6.93 5.66
C PRO A 484 1.50 6.98 4.55
N THR A 485 1.89 7.01 3.28
CA THR A 485 0.99 7.24 2.15
C THR A 485 0.74 5.96 1.37
N VAL A 486 -0.52 5.75 0.99
CA VAL A 486 -0.97 4.67 0.10
C VAL A 486 -1.74 5.30 -1.05
N TYR A 487 -1.35 4.96 -2.27
CA TYR A 487 -2.06 5.35 -3.49
C TYR A 487 -2.97 4.21 -3.92
N THR A 488 -4.23 4.52 -4.23
CA THR A 488 -5.25 3.54 -4.60
C THR A 488 -5.88 3.88 -5.94
N GLY A 489 -5.87 2.92 -6.86
CA GLY A 489 -6.41 3.03 -8.20
C GLY A 489 -7.89 2.74 -8.23
N VAL A 490 -8.65 3.73 -8.69
CA VAL A 490 -10.10 3.66 -8.87
C VAL A 490 -10.45 3.92 -10.32
N ALA A 491 -11.71 3.67 -10.69
CA ALA A 491 -12.17 4.03 -12.03
C ALA A 491 -12.07 5.55 -12.23
N GLY A 492 -11.27 5.97 -13.22
CA GLY A 492 -11.12 7.37 -13.60
C GLY A 492 -10.05 8.17 -12.85
N GLY A 493 -9.30 7.57 -11.91
CA GLY A 493 -8.15 8.23 -11.30
C GLY A 493 -7.63 7.58 -10.02
N LEU A 494 -6.96 8.37 -9.18
CA LEU A 494 -6.32 7.89 -7.96
C LEU A 494 -6.86 8.60 -6.73
N ILE A 495 -6.93 7.83 -5.65
CA ILE A 495 -7.13 8.33 -4.29
C ILE A 495 -5.83 8.11 -3.52
N ARG A 496 -5.38 9.16 -2.84
CA ARG A 496 -4.27 9.15 -1.88
C ARG A 496 -4.83 9.01 -0.48
N LEU A 497 -4.28 8.07 0.29
CA LEU A 497 -4.58 7.86 1.69
C LEU A 497 -3.34 8.15 2.52
N ASP A 498 -3.43 9.09 3.44
CA ASP A 498 -2.34 9.42 4.35
C ASP A 498 -2.67 8.98 5.77
N PHE A 499 -1.84 8.12 6.34
CA PHE A 499 -1.96 7.63 7.70
C PHE A 499 -1.23 8.57 8.67
N ALA A 500 -1.95 9.61 9.11
CA ALA A 500 -1.51 10.58 10.10
C ALA A 500 -2.62 10.78 11.14
N SER A 501 -2.25 10.71 12.42
CA SER A 501 -3.20 10.90 13.52
C SER A 501 -3.42 12.38 13.84
N THR A 502 -4.54 12.70 14.45
CA THR A 502 -4.84 14.07 14.91
C THR A 502 -3.75 14.61 15.85
N ASP A 503 -3.12 13.75 16.65
CA ASP A 503 -2.01 14.11 17.54
C ASP A 503 -0.76 14.55 16.77
N ASP A 504 -0.55 14.00 15.57
CA ASP A 504 0.57 14.37 14.69
C ASP A 504 0.34 15.76 14.09
N LEU A 505 -0.91 16.04 13.75
CA LEU A 505 -1.29 17.24 12.98
C LEU A 505 -1.53 18.47 13.86
N THR A 506 -2.00 18.25 15.09
CA THR A 506 -2.39 19.35 16.00
C THR A 506 -1.58 19.38 17.30
N GLY A 507 -0.76 18.35 17.56
CA GLY A 507 0.02 18.23 18.78
C GLY A 507 1.24 19.15 18.86
N ALA A 508 1.96 19.06 19.98
CA ALA A 508 3.13 19.91 20.28
C ALA A 508 4.30 19.74 19.30
N ALA A 509 4.33 18.65 18.54
CA ALA A 509 5.37 18.35 17.55
C ALA A 509 4.88 18.52 16.09
N LYS A 510 3.77 19.25 15.87
CA LYS A 510 3.16 19.43 14.54
C LYS A 510 4.14 19.89 13.46
N GLU A 511 5.07 20.79 13.80
CA GLU A 511 6.05 21.34 12.84
C GLU A 511 6.99 20.26 12.30
N TRP A 512 7.38 19.31 13.16
CA TRP A 512 8.18 18.17 12.75
C TRP A 512 7.38 17.29 11.79
N TYR A 513 6.12 16.96 12.11
CA TYR A 513 5.29 16.11 11.27
C TYR A 513 4.96 16.76 9.93
N ASP A 514 4.66 18.05 9.91
CA ASP A 514 4.37 18.78 8.68
C ASP A 514 5.56 18.74 7.72
N SER A 515 6.76 19.01 8.25
CA SER A 515 8.01 18.98 7.46
C SER A 515 8.40 17.58 7.00
N ASN A 516 8.27 16.57 7.87
CA ASN A 516 8.84 15.23 7.65
C ASN A 516 7.87 14.22 7.03
N LEU A 517 6.57 14.36 7.29
CA LEU A 517 5.55 13.56 6.60
C LEU A 517 5.13 14.19 5.27
N ASN A 518 5.50 15.46 5.03
CA ASN A 518 5.17 16.29 3.86
C ASN A 518 3.83 15.91 3.22
N LEU A 519 2.80 16.04 4.04
CA LEU A 519 1.42 15.74 3.70
C LEU A 519 0.84 16.85 2.80
N GLY A 520 1.51 18.01 2.70
CA GLY A 520 1.14 19.11 1.81
C GLY A 520 -0.02 19.94 2.35
N PHE A 521 0.04 20.29 3.63
CA PHE A 521 -0.91 21.19 4.27
C PHE A 521 -0.37 22.62 4.29
N ASP A 522 -1.26 23.60 4.20
CA ASP A 522 -0.95 24.97 4.60
C ASP A 522 -1.14 25.16 6.13
N ALA A 523 -0.86 26.37 6.62
CA ALA A 523 -1.02 26.72 8.02
C ALA A 523 -2.47 26.60 8.54
N GLU A 524 -3.46 26.59 7.65
CA GLU A 524 -4.89 26.42 7.94
C GLU A 524 -5.37 24.97 7.76
N MET A 525 -4.45 24.01 7.59
CA MET A 525 -4.75 22.59 7.32
C MET A 525 -5.55 22.36 6.03
N LYS A 526 -5.40 23.24 5.03
CA LYS A 526 -5.93 23.03 3.67
C LYS A 526 -4.87 22.41 2.76
N PRO A 527 -5.25 21.62 1.75
CA PRO A 527 -4.28 21.07 0.81
C PRO A 527 -3.63 22.17 -0.03
N ALA A 528 -2.30 22.19 -0.07
CA ALA A 528 -1.53 23.14 -0.85
C ALA A 528 -1.69 22.95 -2.37
N ASP A 529 -2.09 21.75 -2.81
CA ASP A 529 -2.31 21.38 -4.21
C ASP A 529 -3.73 21.70 -4.72
N GLY A 530 -4.54 22.40 -3.92
CA GLY A 530 -5.93 22.73 -4.27
C GLY A 530 -6.89 21.52 -4.25
N SER A 531 -6.42 20.34 -3.84
CA SER A 531 -7.30 19.20 -3.60
C SER A 531 -8.23 19.47 -2.42
N SER A 532 -9.34 18.75 -2.35
CA SER A 532 -10.20 18.73 -1.16
C SER A 532 -10.11 17.38 -0.48
N PHE A 533 -10.05 17.40 0.84
CA PHE A 533 -10.29 16.18 1.61
C PHE A 533 -11.73 15.75 1.43
N PHE A 534 -11.94 14.46 1.47
CA PHE A 534 -13.26 13.93 1.70
C PHE A 534 -13.34 13.23 3.04
N THR A 535 -14.50 13.36 3.65
CA THR A 535 -14.82 12.66 4.88
C THR A 535 -14.88 11.17 4.61
N VAL A 536 -14.14 10.41 5.41
CA VAL A 536 -14.09 8.96 5.31
C VAL A 536 -15.14 8.34 6.24
N ALA A 537 -15.78 7.26 5.80
CA ALA A 537 -16.66 6.44 6.62
C ALA A 537 -16.19 4.99 6.61
N GLY A 538 -16.65 4.18 7.56
CA GLY A 538 -16.25 2.79 7.64
C GLY A 538 -17.05 2.00 8.66
N TYR A 539 -16.70 0.74 8.82
CA TYR A 539 -17.27 -0.12 9.85
C TYR A 539 -16.24 -1.02 10.50
N GLU A 540 -16.46 -1.28 11.79
CA GLU A 540 -15.77 -2.33 12.52
C GLU A 540 -16.33 -3.68 12.07
N ARG A 541 -15.44 -4.59 11.61
CA ARG A 541 -15.82 -5.95 11.25
C ARG A 541 -16.27 -6.71 12.51
N PRO A 542 -17.39 -7.46 12.45
CA PRO A 542 -17.75 -8.36 13.55
C PRO A 542 -16.71 -9.48 13.66
N ASP A 543 -16.58 -10.10 14.85
CA ASP A 543 -15.80 -11.34 14.97
C ASP A 543 -16.47 -12.38 14.04
N PRO A 544 -15.72 -13.06 13.15
CA PRO A 544 -16.30 -14.07 12.26
C PRO A 544 -17.07 -15.17 13.01
N ARG A 545 -16.72 -15.42 14.28
CA ARG A 545 -17.40 -16.39 15.16
C ARG A 545 -18.64 -15.82 15.85
N ASP A 546 -18.82 -14.50 15.82
CA ASP A 546 -19.97 -13.80 16.37
C ASP A 546 -20.95 -13.41 15.26
N LEU A 547 -21.85 -14.33 14.95
CA LEU A 547 -22.92 -14.14 13.96
C LEU A 547 -24.05 -13.21 14.42
N THR A 548 -23.98 -12.70 15.66
CA THR A 548 -25.08 -11.94 16.28
C THR A 548 -24.79 -10.44 16.35
N THR A 549 -23.52 -10.05 16.40
CA THR A 549 -23.12 -8.65 16.46
C THR A 549 -23.15 -8.00 15.08
N THR A 550 -23.86 -6.88 14.96
CA THR A 550 -23.87 -6.07 13.74
C THR A 550 -22.63 -5.18 13.65
N SER A 551 -22.14 -4.95 12.44
CA SER A 551 -21.00 -4.05 12.18
C SER A 551 -21.27 -2.66 12.72
N LYS A 552 -20.30 -2.09 13.44
CA LYS A 552 -20.43 -0.75 14.02
C LYS A 552 -19.94 0.28 13.02
N LEU A 553 -20.87 1.08 12.50
CA LEU A 553 -20.55 2.14 11.55
C LEU A 553 -19.93 3.35 12.24
N ARG A 554 -18.96 3.96 11.56
CA ARG A 554 -18.31 5.20 11.97
C ARG A 554 -18.15 6.14 10.78
N LYS A 555 -18.12 7.43 11.07
CA LYS A 555 -17.67 8.44 10.10
C LYS A 555 -16.65 9.35 10.74
N GLN A 556 -15.78 9.92 9.91
CA GLN A 556 -14.97 11.04 10.33
C GLN A 556 -15.82 12.32 10.34
N HIS A 557 -15.45 13.30 11.15
CA HIS A 557 -15.97 14.67 11.01
C HIS A 557 -14.94 15.56 10.31
N GLY A 558 -15.40 16.56 9.56
CA GLY A 558 -14.53 17.46 8.78
C GLY A 558 -13.85 18.57 9.58
N SER A 559 -14.19 18.73 10.87
CA SER A 559 -13.58 19.76 11.74
C SER A 559 -12.22 19.32 12.27
N TRP A 560 -11.25 20.24 12.24
CA TRP A 560 -9.91 20.09 12.85
C TRP A 560 -9.78 20.80 14.21
N ASN A 561 -10.85 21.46 14.69
CA ASN A 561 -10.87 22.14 15.97
C ASN A 561 -11.27 21.16 17.07
N PHE A 562 -10.29 20.69 17.85
CA PHE A 562 -10.51 19.77 18.96
C PHE A 562 -10.40 20.51 20.30
N GLU A 563 -11.45 20.45 21.12
CA GLU A 563 -11.38 20.94 22.50
C GLU A 563 -10.34 20.14 23.30
N LEU A 564 -9.63 20.78 24.23
CA LEU A 564 -8.63 20.15 25.12
C LEU A 564 -9.14 18.92 25.91
N ASN A 565 -10.46 18.81 26.13
CA ASN A 565 -11.10 17.63 26.74
C ASN A 565 -11.12 16.41 25.80
N GLY A 566 -11.00 16.60 24.49
CA GLY A 566 -10.94 15.57 23.46
C GLY A 566 -9.67 14.70 23.55
N ALA A 567 -8.53 15.27 23.94
CA ALA A 567 -7.26 14.56 24.09
C ALA A 567 -7.36 13.37 25.08
N ARG A 568 -8.19 13.49 26.13
CA ARG A 568 -8.47 12.38 27.06
C ARG A 568 -9.35 11.29 26.45
N LYS A 569 -10.30 11.62 25.55
CA LYS A 569 -11.18 10.64 24.89
C LYS A 569 -10.40 9.68 23.97
N GLY A 570 -9.45 10.18 23.19
CA GLY A 570 -8.68 9.35 22.24
C GLY A 570 -7.77 8.32 22.92
N VAL A 571 -7.19 8.68 24.08
CA VAL A 571 -6.44 7.75 24.93
C VAL A 571 -7.36 6.63 25.46
N VAL A 572 -8.61 6.95 25.77
CA VAL A 572 -9.60 6.00 26.33
C VAL A 572 -10.23 5.12 25.25
N THR A 573 -10.50 5.62 24.05
CA THR A 573 -11.20 4.86 22.98
C THR A 573 -10.25 4.13 22.01
N GLY A 574 -8.98 4.56 21.94
CA GLY A 574 -8.01 4.05 20.95
C GLY A 574 -8.39 4.39 19.50
N TRP A 575 -9.27 5.36 19.28
CA TRP A 575 -9.62 5.88 17.96
C TRP A 575 -8.91 7.22 17.74
N ASP A 576 -8.70 7.56 16.48
CA ASP A 576 -8.39 8.94 16.10
C ASP A 576 -9.58 9.85 16.46
N HIS A 577 -9.28 11.07 16.90
CA HIS A 577 -10.27 12.02 17.38
C HIS A 577 -11.34 12.37 16.34
N ARG A 578 -11.02 12.22 15.06
CA ARG A 578 -11.97 12.49 13.96
C ARG A 578 -13.10 11.47 13.90
N TRP A 579 -12.94 10.26 14.43
CA TRP A 579 -13.95 9.21 14.31
C TRP A 579 -15.07 9.33 15.34
N GLU A 580 -16.28 9.42 14.85
CA GLU A 580 -17.50 9.27 15.64
C GLU A 580 -18.25 8.00 15.26
N ALA A 581 -18.81 7.33 16.27
CA ALA A 581 -19.73 6.22 16.04
C ALA A 581 -21.07 6.79 15.59
N LEU A 582 -21.67 6.19 14.56
CA LEU A 582 -23.04 6.50 14.19
C LEU A 582 -23.96 5.79 15.21
N GLU A 583 -24.81 6.53 15.92
CA GLU A 583 -25.63 5.95 16.98
C GLU A 583 -26.64 4.89 16.47
N LYS A 584 -26.78 3.84 17.31
CA LYS A 584 -27.54 2.57 17.29
C LYS A 584 -27.97 1.92 15.95
N PRO A 585 -27.73 0.60 15.79
CA PRO A 585 -28.35 -0.20 14.73
C PRO A 585 -29.88 -0.16 14.90
N GLY A 586 -30.60 0.40 13.93
CA GLY A 586 -32.07 0.42 13.94
C GLY A 586 -32.74 1.76 13.70
N ALA A 587 -32.02 2.88 13.61
CA ALA A 587 -32.62 4.19 13.29
C ALA A 587 -33.26 4.26 11.87
N TRP A 588 -32.97 3.28 11.00
CA TRP A 588 -33.57 3.13 9.67
C TRP A 588 -34.88 2.32 9.68
N ARG A 589 -35.19 1.60 10.77
CA ARG A 589 -36.51 0.96 10.92
C ARG A 589 -37.48 2.08 11.29
N ARG A 590 -38.45 2.35 10.41
CA ARG A 590 -39.53 3.34 10.65
C ARG A 590 -40.09 3.15 12.07
N GLN A 591 -40.14 4.24 12.83
CA GLN A 591 -40.83 4.32 14.11
C GLN A 591 -42.34 4.57 13.92
N ASP A 592 -42.93 4.02 12.85
CA ASP A 592 -44.36 4.14 12.60
C ASP A 592 -44.96 2.74 12.77
N GLY A 593 -45.29 2.42 14.03
CA GLY A 593 -46.23 1.36 14.39
C GLY A 593 -47.61 1.94 14.56
#